data_AF-A0A8D5ZKK3-F1
#
_entry.id   AF-A0A8D5ZKK3-F1
#
_cell.length_a   1.000
_cell.length_b   1.000
_cell.length_c   1.000
_cell.angle_alpha   90.00
_cell.angle_beta   90.00
_cell.angle_gamma   90.00
#
_symmetry.space_group_name_H-M   'P 1'
#
loop_
_entity.id
_entity.type
_entity.pdbx_description
1 polymer ?
#
loop_
_entity_poly.entity_id
_entity_poly.type
_entity_poly.pdbx_seq_one_letter_code
_entity_poly.pdbx_strand_id
1 'polypeptide(L)'
;MESFSREDKMLFKVLGVNPNKVSYKRISAKLITDFEKFFSMIIPKDVEEIILLLSPQINGEEIVKSLNKKYPQASIFAILIDSLKDDEILLITR
;
A
#
# COMPACT_ATOMS: atom_id res chain seq x y z
N MET A 1 10.96 2.95 -16.33
CA MET A 1 10.74 3.09 -14.88
C MET A 1 10.26 4.50 -14.63
N GLU A 2 9.05 4.69 -14.11
CA GLU A 2 8.62 6.02 -13.67
C GLU A 2 9.54 6.51 -12.55
N SER A 3 9.97 7.76 -12.62
CA SER A 3 10.81 8.36 -11.60
C SER A 3 9.96 8.74 -10.39
N PHE A 4 10.30 8.22 -9.21
CA PHE A 4 9.67 8.62 -7.94
C PHE A 4 9.73 10.13 -7.73
N SER A 5 8.64 10.71 -7.22
CA SER A 5 8.61 12.13 -6.84
C SER A 5 9.55 12.39 -5.66
N ARG A 6 9.85 13.68 -5.40
CA ARG A 6 10.67 14.06 -4.23
C ARG A 6 10.04 13.60 -2.92
N GLU A 7 8.71 13.65 -2.83
CA GLU A 7 7.93 13.23 -1.67
C GLU A 7 8.04 11.70 -1.47
N ASP A 8 7.88 10.92 -2.54
CA ASP A 8 7.99 9.46 -2.46
C ASP A 8 9.40 9.01 -2.00
N LYS A 9 10.45 9.68 -2.51
CA LYS A 9 11.84 9.40 -2.07
C LYS A 9 12.06 9.72 -0.60
N MET A 10 11.46 10.81 -0.10
CA MET A 10 11.57 11.19 1.30
C MET A 10 10.83 10.20 2.20
N LEU A 11 9.66 9.75 1.76
CA LEU A 11 8.86 8.73 2.43
C LEU A 11 9.62 7.40 2.55
N PHE A 12 10.20 6.89 1.45
CA PHE A 12 11.00 5.65 1.51
C PHE A 12 12.18 5.77 2.46
N LYS A 13 12.81 6.93 2.55
CA LYS A 13 13.90 7.18 3.49
C LYS A 13 13.41 7.11 4.95
N VAL A 14 12.25 7.67 5.27
CA VAL A 14 11.64 7.62 6.61
C VAL A 14 11.28 6.18 6.99
N LEU A 15 10.75 5.42 6.04
CA LEU A 15 10.37 4.02 6.24
C LEU A 15 11.56 3.05 6.21
N GLY A 16 12.78 3.52 5.91
CA GLY A 16 13.96 2.66 5.78
C GLY A 16 13.91 1.72 4.57
N VAL A 17 13.09 2.02 3.56
CA VAL A 17 12.84 1.17 2.39
C VAL A 17 13.76 1.57 1.24
N ASN A 18 14.37 0.59 0.57
CA ASN A 18 15.15 0.82 -0.64
C ASN A 18 14.22 0.85 -1.88
N PRO A 19 14.07 1.99 -2.57
CA PRO A 19 13.15 2.12 -3.70
C PRO A 19 13.48 1.20 -4.89
N ASN A 20 14.72 0.70 -4.98
CA ASN A 20 15.14 -0.23 -6.03
C ASN A 20 14.78 -1.69 -5.70
N LYS A 21 14.28 -1.97 -4.49
CA LYS A 21 13.95 -3.33 -4.00
C LYS A 21 12.47 -3.50 -3.67
N VAL A 22 11.63 -2.53 -4.00
CA VAL A 22 10.20 -2.57 -3.72
C VAL A 22 9.40 -2.17 -4.94
N SER A 23 8.17 -2.66 -5.00
CA SER A 23 7.15 -2.15 -5.89
C SER A 23 6.31 -1.12 -5.13
N TYR A 24 5.98 -0.01 -5.79
CA TYR A 24 5.23 1.10 -5.21
C TYR A 24 4.09 1.49 -6.13
N LYS A 25 2.90 1.71 -5.54
CA LYS A 25 1.71 2.18 -6.24
C LYS A 25 0.97 3.19 -5.38
N ARG A 26 0.55 4.28 -6.00
CA ARG A 26 -0.36 5.28 -5.43
C ARG A 26 -1.75 5.07 -6.01
N ILE A 27 -2.74 4.85 -5.16
CA ILE A 27 -4.06 4.36 -5.53
C ILE A 27 -5.13 5.25 -4.88
N SER A 28 -6.19 5.56 -5.62
CA SER A 28 -7.39 6.20 -5.07
C SER A 28 -8.38 5.12 -4.62
N ALA A 29 -8.67 5.06 -3.33
CA ALA A 29 -9.63 4.15 -2.71
C ALA A 29 -11.05 4.33 -3.25
N LYS A 30 -11.42 5.55 -3.70
CA LYS A 30 -12.72 5.82 -4.33
C LYS A 30 -12.97 5.00 -5.60
N LEU A 31 -11.90 4.52 -6.24
CA LEU A 31 -11.99 3.69 -7.45
C LEU A 31 -12.10 2.19 -7.15
N ILE A 32 -12.03 1.79 -5.88
CA ILE A 32 -12.05 0.38 -5.47
C ILE A 32 -13.43 0.04 -4.92
N THR A 33 -14.14 -0.83 -5.63
CA THR A 33 -15.44 -1.37 -5.18
C THR A 33 -15.30 -2.70 -4.44
N ASP A 34 -14.21 -3.43 -4.68
CA ASP A 34 -13.88 -4.71 -4.04
C ASP A 34 -12.36 -4.77 -3.81
N PHE A 35 -11.96 -4.63 -2.54
CA PHE A 35 -10.55 -4.63 -2.16
C PHE A 35 -9.87 -5.98 -2.42
N GLU A 36 -10.51 -7.11 -2.12
CA GLU A 36 -9.91 -8.43 -2.31
C GLU A 36 -9.59 -8.68 -3.78
N LYS A 37 -10.56 -8.41 -4.67
CA LYS A 37 -10.38 -8.55 -6.11
C LYS A 37 -9.32 -7.60 -6.64
N PHE A 38 -9.37 -6.33 -6.25
CA PHE A 38 -8.43 -5.31 -6.73
C PHE A 38 -6.99 -5.64 -6.35
N PHE A 39 -6.71 -5.92 -5.06
CA PHE A 39 -5.35 -6.23 -4.62
C PHE A 39 -4.82 -7.52 -5.21
N SER A 40 -5.67 -8.50 -5.52
CA SER A 40 -5.25 -9.72 -6.23
C SER A 40 -4.73 -9.51 -7.65
N MET A 41 -5.09 -8.38 -8.28
CA MET A 41 -4.64 -8.02 -9.63
C MET A 41 -3.31 -7.27 -9.63
N ILE A 42 -2.97 -6.60 -8.53
CA ILE A 42 -1.83 -5.67 -8.47
C ILE A 42 -0.70 -6.09 -7.53
N ILE A 43 -0.97 -7.02 -6.59
CA ILE A 43 0.02 -7.58 -5.67
C ILE A 43 0.38 -9.00 -6.12
N PRO A 44 1.68 -9.33 -6.30
CA PRO A 44 2.13 -10.69 -6.60
C PRO A 44 1.75 -11.69 -5.50
N LYS A 45 1.55 -12.97 -5.87
CA LYS A 45 1.14 -14.01 -4.91
C LYS A 45 2.21 -14.37 -3.89
N ASP A 46 3.47 -14.19 -4.27
CA ASP A 46 4.69 -14.52 -3.53
C ASP A 46 5.25 -13.33 -2.74
N VAL A 47 4.46 -12.26 -2.57
CA VAL A 47 4.83 -11.10 -1.77
C VAL A 47 5.17 -11.50 -0.32
N GLU A 48 6.28 -10.99 0.19
CA GLU A 48 6.73 -11.23 1.57
C GLU A 48 6.19 -10.17 2.52
N GLU A 49 6.09 -8.93 2.04
CA GLU A 49 5.68 -7.76 2.85
C GLU A 49 4.77 -6.82 2.06
N ILE A 50 3.71 -6.36 2.72
CA ILE A 50 2.76 -5.37 2.21
C ILE A 50 2.68 -4.23 3.22
N ILE A 51 3.07 -3.03 2.82
CA ILE A 51 2.93 -1.82 3.61
C ILE A 51 1.89 -0.92 2.93
N LEU A 52 0.85 -0.58 3.67
CA LEU A 52 -0.17 0.37 3.29
C LEU A 52 0.00 1.65 4.08
N LEU A 53 0.10 2.78 3.39
CA LEU A 53 -0.06 4.08 3.99
C LEU A 53 -1.41 4.62 3.56
N LEU A 54 -2.25 4.91 4.55
CA LEU A 54 -3.65 5.23 4.34
C LEU A 54 -3.96 6.61 4.90
N SER A 55 -4.78 7.36 4.19
CA SER A 55 -5.47 8.49 4.81
C SER A 55 -6.32 8.01 5.99
N PRO A 56 -6.42 8.76 7.10
CA PRO A 56 -7.30 8.44 8.23
C PRO A 56 -8.78 8.30 7.87
N GLN A 57 -9.21 8.85 6.72
CA GLN A 57 -10.59 8.75 6.24
C GLN A 57 -10.93 7.40 5.60
N ILE A 58 -9.91 6.56 5.34
CA ILE A 58 -10.09 5.24 4.73
C ILE A 58 -10.29 4.20 5.84
N ASN A 59 -11.26 3.31 5.65
CA ASN A 59 -11.44 2.15 6.52
C ASN A 59 -10.30 1.12 6.31
N GLY A 60 -9.17 1.34 6.98
CA GLY A 60 -8.00 0.48 6.88
C GLY A 60 -8.24 -0.94 7.39
N GLU A 61 -9.15 -1.13 8.35
CA GLU A 61 -9.44 -2.46 8.93
C GLU A 61 -10.02 -3.41 7.87
N GLU A 62 -10.96 -2.92 7.06
CA GLU A 62 -11.58 -3.70 5.97
C GLU A 62 -10.54 -4.15 4.93
N ILE A 63 -9.63 -3.24 4.57
CA ILE A 63 -8.55 -3.49 3.64
C ILE A 63 -7.60 -4.55 4.20
N VAL A 64 -7.13 -4.36 5.43
CA VAL A 64 -6.19 -5.28 6.10
C VAL A 64 -6.81 -6.66 6.26
N LYS A 65 -8.10 -6.76 6.61
CA LYS A 65 -8.82 -8.04 6.68
C LYS A 65 -8.86 -8.75 5.32
N SER A 66 -9.15 -8.02 4.25
CA SER A 66 -9.14 -8.54 2.88
C SER A 66 -7.76 -9.04 2.46
N LEU A 67 -6.71 -8.29 2.79
CA LEU A 67 -5.33 -8.67 2.50
C LEU A 67 -4.87 -9.88 3.32
N ASN A 68 -5.16 -9.93 4.63
CA ASN A 68 -4.82 -11.08 5.48
C ASN A 68 -5.45 -12.38 5.00
N LYS A 69 -6.70 -12.32 4.51
CA LYS A 69 -7.36 -13.49 3.92
C LYS A 69 -6.66 -13.97 2.64
N LYS A 70 -6.17 -13.03 1.82
CA LYS A 70 -5.60 -13.32 0.50
C LYS A 70 -4.12 -13.69 0.54
N TYR A 71 -3.36 -13.06 1.44
CA TYR A 71 -1.91 -13.19 1.59
C TYR A 71 -1.56 -13.60 3.04
N PRO A 72 -2.02 -14.77 3.51
CA PRO A 72 -1.84 -15.19 4.91
C PRO A 72 -0.38 -15.35 5.33
N GLN A 73 0.53 -15.50 4.36
CA GLN A 73 1.97 -15.61 4.58
C GLN A 73 2.72 -14.27 4.60
N ALA A 74 2.11 -13.19 4.12
CA ALA A 74 2.76 -11.89 3.99
C ALA A 74 2.65 -11.09 5.31
N SER A 75 3.70 -10.37 5.66
CA SER A 75 3.63 -9.38 6.74
C SER A 75 2.89 -8.14 6.25
N ILE A 76 1.76 -7.80 6.88
CA ILE A 76 0.91 -6.69 6.48
C ILE A 76 0.96 -5.57 7.52
N PHE A 77 1.37 -4.38 7.10
CA PHE A 77 1.41 -3.17 7.92
C PHE A 77 0.47 -2.12 7.34
N ALA A 78 -0.38 -1.52 8.18
CA ALA A 78 -1.20 -0.37 7.81
C ALA A 78 -0.85 0.81 8.71
N ILE A 79 -0.42 1.91 8.09
CA ILE A 79 0.03 3.13 8.78
C ILE A 79 -0.87 4.27 8.33
N LEU A 80 -1.52 4.93 9.29
CA LEU A 80 -2.32 6.12 9.01
C LEU A 80 -1.41 7.34 8.88
N ILE A 81 -1.61 8.14 7.83
CA ILE A 81 -0.83 9.36 7.58
C ILE A 81 -1.78 10.52 7.27
N ASP A 82 -1.82 11.51 8.16
CA ASP A 82 -2.71 12.67 8.08
C ASP A 82 -2.48 13.55 6.84
N SER A 83 -1.28 13.53 6.25
CA SER A 83 -0.94 14.35 5.09
C SER A 83 -1.40 13.77 3.75
N LEU A 84 -1.96 12.56 3.74
CA LEU A 84 -2.49 11.95 2.52
C LEU A 84 -3.84 12.56 2.16
N LYS A 85 -4.17 12.57 0.86
CA LYS A 85 -5.52 12.97 0.43
C LYS A 85 -6.54 11.97 0.98
N ASP A 86 -7.77 12.42 1.22
CA ASP A 86 -8.82 11.66 1.91
C ASP A 86 -8.97 10.21 1.42
N ASP A 87 -8.83 9.97 0.12
CA ASP A 87 -8.98 8.65 -0.51
C ASP A 87 -7.67 8.02 -1.01
N GLU A 88 -6.50 8.51 -0.59
CA GLU A 88 -5.21 8.02 -1.08
C GLU A 88 -4.68 6.83 -0.28
N ILE A 89 -4.29 5.79 -1.01
CA ILE A 89 -3.58 4.61 -0.53
C ILE A 89 -2.22 4.57 -1.21
N LEU A 90 -1.16 4.55 -0.41
CA LEU A 90 0.18 4.23 -0.88
C LEU A 90 0.48 2.78 -0.55
N LEU A 91 0.61 1.96 -1.59
CA LEU A 91 0.93 0.54 -1.48
C LEU A 91 2.41 0.33 -1.78
N ILE A 92 3.12 -0.29 -0.86
CA ILE A 92 4.51 -0.72 -1.01
C ILE A 92 4.55 -2.23 -0.82
N THR A 93 5.19 -2.95 -1.73
CA THR A 93 5.35 -4.41 -1.62
C THR A 93 6.80 -4.83 -1.83
N ARG A 94 7.21 -5.87 -1.10
CA ARG A 94 8.52 -6.50 -1.20
C ARG A 94 8.40 -8.00 -1.46
#